data_AF-K6ZH84-F1
#
_entry.id   AF-K6ZH84-F1
#
_cell.length_a   1.000
_cell.length_b   1.000
_cell.length_c   1.000
_cell.angle_alpha   90.00
_cell.angle_beta   90.00
_cell.angle_gamma   90.00
#
_symmetry.space_group_name_H-M   'P 1'
#
loop_
_entity.id
_entity.type
_entity.pdbx_description
1 polymer ?
#
loop_
_entity_poly.entity_id
_entity_poly.type
_entity_poly.pdbx_seq_one_letter_code
_entity_poly.pdbx_strand_id
1 'polypeptide(L)'
;MNNQNGLRLQRKCAFSKIFTPLTLKLGCATFLMLTASSTFSASINCQNASQTDEKVVCGSVELSTLDEQLTKRYKVAIASNQAQPAKKFEIQRSQTQWLSQRKACHFSFDCIKTAYRKRINALIALSRTENAFSWGGNYRLTPSTSATRLGSARERQPIKVLSQTDVIFNGYPWFQIEINGQEAYQWGGIICDPHFANTTFCELSR
;
A
#
# COMPACT_ATOMS: atom_id res chain seq x y z
N MET A 1 49.69 -10.87 47.49
CA MET A 1 50.69 -11.79 46.91
C MET A 1 49.98 -12.48 45.74
N ASN A 2 50.14 -12.18 44.45
CA ASN A 2 51.20 -11.66 43.58
C ASN A 2 50.50 -10.84 42.47
N ASN A 3 50.66 -9.52 42.37
CA ASN A 3 51.55 -8.75 41.46
C ASN A 3 51.22 -8.89 39.94
N GLN A 4 50.42 -7.98 39.36
CA GLN A 4 50.77 -6.78 38.56
C GLN A 4 51.39 -7.00 37.15
N ASN A 5 50.68 -6.43 36.17
CA ASN A 5 51.12 -5.49 35.12
C ASN A 5 52.20 -5.88 34.09
N GLY A 6 51.81 -5.78 32.82
CA GLY A 6 52.33 -4.70 31.96
C GLY A 6 53.32 -5.03 30.84
N LEU A 7 52.86 -4.69 29.62
CA LEU A 7 53.59 -4.04 28.51
C LEU A 7 54.53 -4.81 27.54
N ARG A 8 54.38 -4.40 26.26
CA ARG A 8 55.38 -4.23 25.17
C ARG A 8 55.83 -5.50 24.42
N LEU A 9 56.15 -5.55 23.11
CA LEU A 9 56.41 -4.63 21.98
C LEU A 9 56.17 -5.44 20.66
N GLN A 10 55.43 -4.95 19.67
CA GLN A 10 55.86 -4.39 18.36
C GLN A 10 56.97 -5.12 17.55
N ARG A 11 56.56 -5.50 16.32
CA ARG A 11 57.23 -5.45 14.99
C ARG A 11 58.58 -6.14 14.76
N LYS A 12 58.61 -7.04 13.77
CA LYS A 12 59.63 -7.07 12.70
C LYS A 12 59.01 -7.43 11.35
N CYS A 13 59.24 -6.57 10.36
CA CYS A 13 59.03 -6.84 8.94
C CYS A 13 60.17 -7.72 8.41
N ALA A 14 59.87 -8.61 7.48
CA ALA A 14 60.86 -9.17 6.55
C ALA A 14 60.22 -9.25 5.15
N PHE A 15 60.62 -8.31 4.29
CA PHE A 15 60.39 -8.33 2.86
C PHE A 15 61.47 -9.23 2.24
N SER A 16 61.08 -10.31 1.57
CA SER A 16 61.96 -11.04 0.66
C SER A 16 61.29 -11.10 -0.72
N LYS A 17 61.96 -10.50 -1.71
CA LYS A 17 61.60 -10.55 -3.12
C LYS A 17 62.10 -11.87 -3.69
N ILE A 18 61.28 -12.62 -4.44
CA ILE A 18 61.78 -13.63 -5.39
C ILE A 18 60.67 -13.97 -6.42
N PHE A 19 60.99 -13.70 -7.70
CA PHE A 19 60.61 -14.39 -8.94
C PHE A 19 59.14 -14.38 -9.46
N THR A 20 58.92 -13.63 -10.54
CA THR A 20 57.98 -13.92 -11.65
C THR A 20 58.60 -14.98 -12.61
N PRO A 21 57.91 -15.53 -13.63
CA PRO A 21 56.48 -15.67 -13.93
C PRO A 21 56.06 -17.11 -14.35
N LEU A 22 54.79 -17.52 -14.19
CA LEU A 22 54.20 -18.51 -15.12
C LEU A 22 52.67 -18.38 -15.13
N THR A 23 52.16 -17.99 -16.29
CA THR A 23 50.74 -17.83 -16.58
C THR A 23 50.03 -19.18 -16.61
N LEU A 24 49.06 -19.38 -15.72
CA LEU A 24 48.02 -20.39 -15.88
C LEU A 24 46.67 -19.68 -15.81
N LYS A 25 46.07 -19.45 -16.98
CA LYS A 25 44.70 -18.90 -17.10
C LYS A 25 43.71 -19.96 -16.60
N LEU A 26 43.46 -19.99 -15.29
CA LEU A 26 42.29 -20.65 -14.74
C LEU A 26 41.08 -19.74 -15.01
N GLY A 27 40.32 -20.07 -16.04
CA GLY A 27 39.03 -19.46 -16.32
C GLY A 27 38.11 -19.70 -15.13
N CYS A 28 37.95 -18.68 -14.28
CA CYS A 28 36.90 -18.65 -13.28
C CYS A 28 35.59 -18.44 -14.05
N ALA A 29 34.92 -19.54 -14.37
CA ALA A 29 33.58 -19.53 -14.92
C ALA A 29 32.66 -18.84 -13.92
N THR A 30 32.43 -17.54 -14.13
CA THR A 30 31.44 -16.74 -13.42
C THR A 30 30.07 -17.30 -13.76
N PHE A 31 29.57 -18.21 -12.91
CA PHE A 31 28.21 -18.70 -12.95
C PHE A 31 27.27 -17.51 -12.63
N LEU A 32 26.85 -16.82 -13.68
CA LEU A 32 25.89 -15.72 -13.62
C LEU A 32 24.54 -16.33 -13.20
N MET A 33 24.29 -16.33 -11.88
CA MET A 33 22.98 -16.66 -11.32
C MET A 33 21.96 -15.69 -11.91
N LEU A 34 21.22 -16.13 -12.94
CA LEU A 34 20.02 -15.46 -13.40
C LEU A 34 18.97 -15.57 -12.29
N THR A 35 18.97 -14.60 -11.38
CA THR A 35 17.86 -14.38 -10.47
C THR A 35 16.70 -13.84 -11.29
N ALA A 36 15.88 -14.75 -11.84
CA ALA A 36 14.61 -14.40 -12.45
C ALA A 36 13.74 -13.76 -11.38
N SER A 37 13.78 -12.43 -11.33
CA SER A 37 12.91 -11.64 -10.48
C SER A 37 11.53 -11.70 -11.14
N SER A 38 10.69 -12.64 -10.71
CA SER A 38 9.28 -12.64 -11.06
C SER A 38 8.68 -11.36 -10.48
N THR A 39 8.66 -10.33 -11.31
CA THR A 39 7.98 -9.08 -11.02
C THR A 39 6.48 -9.39 -11.02
N PHE A 40 5.92 -9.48 -9.82
CA PHE A 40 4.47 -9.58 -9.65
C PHE A 40 3.88 -8.22 -9.99
N SER A 41 3.63 -7.98 -11.28
CA SER A 41 2.77 -6.89 -11.70
C SER A 41 1.36 -7.20 -11.20
N ALA A 42 0.78 -6.28 -10.45
CA ALA A 42 -0.62 -6.38 -10.06
C ALA A 42 -1.57 -6.03 -11.23
N SER A 43 -1.06 -5.42 -12.30
CA SER A 43 -1.83 -5.00 -13.47
C SER A 43 -1.72 -6.00 -14.63
N ILE A 44 -2.81 -6.17 -15.36
CA ILE A 44 -2.93 -7.00 -16.56
C ILE A 44 -2.31 -6.27 -17.77
N ASN A 45 -1.45 -6.95 -18.52
CA ASN A 45 -1.04 -6.49 -19.84
C ASN A 45 -2.10 -6.90 -20.89
N CYS A 46 -2.95 -5.96 -21.30
CA CYS A 46 -4.06 -6.23 -22.21
C CYS A 46 -3.65 -6.72 -23.61
N GLN A 47 -2.41 -6.46 -24.05
CA GLN A 47 -1.91 -6.99 -25.32
C GLN A 47 -1.67 -8.50 -25.25
N ASN A 48 -1.47 -9.04 -24.04
CA ASN A 48 -1.13 -10.44 -23.78
C ASN A 48 -2.17 -11.14 -22.89
N ALA A 49 -3.37 -10.58 -22.75
CA ALA A 49 -4.44 -11.14 -21.94
C ALA A 49 -4.87 -12.51 -22.50
N SER A 50 -4.62 -13.56 -21.73
CA SER A 50 -4.84 -14.94 -22.18
C SER A 50 -6.04 -15.56 -21.49
N GLN A 51 -6.29 -15.19 -20.24
CA GLN A 51 -7.39 -15.72 -19.45
C GLN A 51 -8.70 -15.00 -19.78
N THR A 52 -9.81 -15.69 -19.59
CA THR A 52 -11.13 -15.13 -19.85
C THR A 52 -11.42 -13.87 -19.03
N ASP A 53 -11.14 -13.91 -17.73
CA ASP A 53 -11.34 -12.77 -16.82
C ASP A 53 -10.47 -11.57 -17.23
N GLU A 54 -9.23 -11.82 -17.66
CA GLU A 54 -8.34 -10.78 -18.17
C GLU A 54 -8.89 -10.10 -19.41
N LYS A 55 -9.47 -10.86 -20.35
CA LYS A 55 -10.11 -10.30 -21.55
C LYS A 55 -11.32 -9.44 -21.20
N VAL A 56 -12.12 -9.84 -20.21
CA VAL A 56 -13.25 -9.03 -19.72
C VAL A 56 -12.75 -7.73 -19.09
N VAL A 57 -11.68 -7.79 -18.28
CA VAL A 57 -11.06 -6.59 -17.70
C VAL A 57 -10.57 -5.65 -18.79
N CYS A 58 -9.86 -6.16 -19.79
CA CYS A 58 -9.32 -5.36 -20.88
C CYS A 58 -10.37 -4.79 -21.84
N GLY A 59 -11.53 -5.45 -21.96
CA GLY A 59 -12.66 -4.98 -22.77
C GLY A 59 -13.52 -3.91 -22.08
N SER A 60 -13.27 -3.58 -20.80
CA SER A 60 -14.06 -2.61 -20.05
C SER A 60 -13.19 -1.54 -19.42
N VAL A 61 -13.50 -0.27 -19.75
CA VAL A 61 -12.88 0.91 -19.11
C VAL A 61 -13.06 0.89 -17.60
N GLU A 62 -14.23 0.45 -17.10
CA GLU A 62 -14.49 0.41 -15.66
C GLU A 62 -13.58 -0.61 -14.97
N LEU A 63 -13.47 -1.82 -15.52
CA LEU A 63 -12.64 -2.87 -14.91
C LEU A 63 -11.14 -2.61 -15.09
N SER A 64 -10.71 -2.04 -16.22
CA SER A 64 -9.31 -1.64 -16.42
C SER A 64 -8.90 -0.54 -15.44
N THR A 65 -9.80 0.41 -15.18
CA THR A 65 -9.60 1.46 -14.17
C THR A 65 -9.49 0.87 -12.75
N LEU A 66 -10.26 -0.18 -12.44
CA LEU A 66 -10.10 -0.92 -11.18
C LEU A 66 -8.77 -1.69 -11.12
N ASP A 67 -8.26 -2.20 -12.24
CA ASP A 67 -6.96 -2.88 -12.33
C ASP A 67 -5.79 -1.93 -12.04
N GLU A 68 -5.82 -0.73 -12.62
CA GLU A 68 -4.86 0.35 -12.36
C GLU A 68 -4.92 0.80 -10.89
N GLN A 69 -6.12 1.02 -10.35
CA GLN A 69 -6.31 1.38 -8.95
C GLN A 69 -5.76 0.33 -8.01
N LEU A 70 -6.07 -0.95 -8.24
CA LEU A 70 -5.54 -2.05 -7.43
C LEU A 70 -4.01 -2.05 -7.45
N THR A 71 -3.41 -1.83 -8.62
CA THR A 71 -1.95 -1.80 -8.77
C THR A 71 -1.32 -0.68 -7.96
N LYS A 72 -1.92 0.50 -8.00
CA LYS A 72 -1.49 1.63 -7.18
C LYS A 72 -1.60 1.32 -5.68
N ARG A 73 -2.75 0.82 -5.23
CA ARG A 73 -2.97 0.48 -3.81
C ARG A 73 -2.03 -0.61 -3.32
N TYR A 74 -1.75 -1.61 -4.15
CA TYR A 74 -0.79 -2.66 -3.82
C TYR A 74 0.61 -2.09 -3.58
N LYS A 75 1.09 -1.20 -4.46
CA LYS A 75 2.39 -0.52 -4.27
C LYS A 75 2.43 0.28 -2.96
N VAL A 76 1.36 1.02 -2.64
CA VAL A 76 1.26 1.79 -1.38
C VAL A 76 1.24 0.86 -0.16
N ALA A 77 0.49 -0.24 -0.20
CA ALA A 77 0.43 -1.23 0.88
C ALA A 77 1.80 -1.88 1.14
N ILE A 78 2.53 -2.23 0.07
CA ILE A 78 3.90 -2.77 0.19
C ILE A 78 4.85 -1.72 0.79
N ALA A 79 4.82 -0.48 0.29
CA ALA A 79 5.67 0.60 0.79
C ALA A 79 5.38 0.93 2.28
N SER A 80 4.10 0.99 2.65
CA SER A 80 3.66 1.24 4.05
C SER A 80 4.13 0.19 5.04
N ASN A 81 4.39 -1.04 4.56
CA ASN A 81 4.80 -2.18 5.36
C ASN A 81 6.25 -2.62 5.08
N GLN A 82 7.07 -1.76 4.47
CA GLN A 82 8.46 -2.07 4.10
C GLN A 82 9.31 -2.50 5.32
N ALA A 83 9.07 -1.89 6.49
CA ALA A 83 9.77 -2.21 7.74
C ALA A 83 9.21 -3.45 8.49
N GLN A 84 8.20 -4.13 7.94
CA GLN A 84 7.58 -5.32 8.54
C GLN A 84 7.65 -6.50 7.55
N PRO A 85 8.78 -7.24 7.50
CA PRO A 85 9.00 -8.28 6.48
C PRO A 85 7.92 -9.36 6.43
N ALA A 86 7.48 -9.85 7.59
CA ALA A 86 6.39 -10.84 7.68
C ALA A 86 5.09 -10.30 7.08
N LYS A 87 4.73 -9.05 7.41
CA LYS A 87 3.51 -8.43 6.90
C LYS A 87 3.58 -8.21 5.39
N LYS A 88 4.71 -7.71 4.89
CA LYS A 88 4.95 -7.55 3.45
C LYS A 88 4.80 -8.89 2.72
N PHE A 89 5.35 -9.97 3.26
CA PHE A 89 5.23 -11.31 2.68
C PHE A 89 3.77 -11.79 2.64
N GLU A 90 2.98 -11.57 3.70
CA GLU A 90 1.55 -11.86 3.70
C GLU A 90 0.78 -11.10 2.60
N ILE A 91 1.11 -9.82 2.40
CA ILE A 91 0.48 -8.98 1.37
C ILE A 91 0.77 -9.56 -0.03
N GLN A 92 2.02 -9.94 -0.30
CA GLN A 92 2.42 -10.57 -1.56
C GLN A 92 1.71 -11.91 -1.76
N ARG A 93 1.70 -12.81 -0.77
CA ARG A 93 1.02 -14.10 -0.85
C ARG A 93 -0.48 -13.95 -1.09
N SER A 94 -1.12 -13.04 -0.37
CA SER A 94 -2.56 -12.77 -0.53
C SER A 94 -2.88 -12.17 -1.91
N GLN A 95 -1.95 -11.45 -2.54
CA GLN A 95 -2.12 -10.93 -3.90
C GLN A 95 -2.17 -12.06 -4.93
N THR A 96 -1.27 -13.04 -4.82
CA THR A 96 -1.28 -14.24 -5.68
C THR A 96 -2.57 -15.04 -5.50
N GLN A 97 -3.04 -15.20 -4.26
CA GLN A 97 -4.31 -15.88 -3.99
C GLN A 97 -5.49 -15.12 -4.60
N TRP A 98 -5.49 -13.79 -4.53
CA TRP A 98 -6.54 -12.96 -5.13
C TRP A 98 -6.61 -13.13 -6.66
N LEU A 99 -5.48 -13.30 -7.36
CA LEU A 99 -5.49 -13.57 -8.81
C LEU A 99 -6.30 -14.82 -9.15
N SER A 100 -6.22 -15.86 -8.32
CA SER A 100 -7.02 -17.08 -8.49
C SER A 100 -8.52 -16.82 -8.24
N GLN A 101 -8.86 -15.95 -7.28
CA GLN A 101 -10.25 -15.57 -7.00
C GLN A 101 -10.86 -14.78 -8.16
N ARG A 102 -10.13 -13.82 -8.74
CA ARG A 102 -10.57 -13.07 -9.92
C ARG A 102 -10.75 -14.01 -11.12
N LYS A 103 -9.79 -14.91 -11.35
CA LYS A 103 -9.85 -15.91 -12.43
C LYS A 103 -11.10 -16.80 -12.36
N ALA A 104 -11.53 -17.17 -11.16
CA ALA A 104 -12.73 -17.98 -10.95
C ALA A 104 -14.04 -17.28 -11.36
N CYS A 105 -14.04 -15.96 -11.59
CA CYS A 105 -15.21 -15.25 -12.09
C CYS A 105 -15.50 -15.48 -13.58
N HIS A 106 -14.54 -16.04 -14.34
CA HIS A 106 -14.66 -16.27 -15.77
C HIS A 106 -15.13 -15.02 -16.54
N PHE A 107 -16.35 -15.03 -17.10
CA PHE A 107 -16.91 -13.96 -17.92
C PHE A 107 -17.76 -12.95 -17.13
N SER A 108 -17.97 -13.17 -15.82
CA SER A 108 -18.91 -12.37 -15.04
C SER A 108 -18.31 -11.02 -14.68
N PHE A 109 -18.80 -9.97 -15.35
CA PHE A 109 -18.44 -8.59 -15.08
C PHE A 109 -18.63 -8.21 -13.60
N ASP A 110 -19.80 -8.49 -13.03
CA ASP A 110 -20.13 -8.12 -11.65
C ASP A 110 -19.30 -8.90 -10.61
N CYS A 111 -19.01 -10.17 -10.87
CA CYS A 111 -18.10 -10.95 -10.03
C CYS A 111 -16.70 -10.33 -10.03
N ILE A 112 -16.15 -10.01 -11.21
CA ILE A 112 -14.83 -9.40 -11.35
C ILE A 112 -14.79 -8.04 -10.65
N LYS A 113 -15.79 -7.19 -10.90
CA LYS A 113 -15.94 -5.87 -10.26
C LYS A 113 -15.96 -5.98 -8.74
N THR A 114 -16.70 -6.93 -8.20
CA THR A 114 -16.78 -7.19 -6.76
C THR A 114 -15.45 -7.69 -6.21
N ALA A 115 -14.77 -8.60 -6.91
CA ALA A 115 -13.46 -9.11 -6.53
C ALA A 115 -12.39 -7.99 -6.49
N TYR A 116 -12.41 -7.06 -7.45
CA TYR A 116 -11.54 -5.88 -7.45
C TYR A 116 -11.83 -4.97 -6.27
N ARG A 117 -13.09 -4.54 -6.09
CA ARG A 117 -13.49 -3.64 -4.99
C ARG A 117 -13.10 -4.20 -3.63
N LYS A 118 -13.38 -5.48 -3.39
CA LYS A 118 -13.00 -6.17 -2.15
C LYS A 118 -11.49 -6.13 -1.91
N ARG A 119 -10.69 -6.38 -2.95
CA ARG A 119 -9.22 -6.39 -2.82
C ARG A 119 -8.65 -4.99 -2.64
N ILE A 120 -9.15 -4.00 -3.36
CA ILE A 120 -8.77 -2.59 -3.20
C ILE A 120 -8.99 -2.15 -1.75
N ASN A 121 -10.16 -2.43 -1.18
CA ASN A 121 -10.46 -2.08 0.21
C ASN A 121 -9.52 -2.80 1.20
N ALA A 122 -9.24 -4.09 0.98
CA ALA A 122 -8.28 -4.82 1.80
C ALA A 122 -6.87 -4.22 1.75
N LEU A 123 -6.43 -3.73 0.58
CA LEU A 123 -5.12 -3.08 0.42
C LEU A 123 -5.08 -1.70 1.08
N ILE A 124 -6.16 -0.92 0.99
CA ILE A 124 -6.29 0.37 1.68
C ILE A 124 -6.14 0.20 3.19
N ALA A 125 -6.81 -0.80 3.78
CA ALA A 125 -6.71 -1.10 5.21
C ALA A 125 -5.28 -1.49 5.68
N LEU A 126 -4.42 -1.88 4.73
CA LEU A 126 -3.01 -2.22 5.00
C LEU A 126 -2.07 -1.02 4.82
N SER A 127 -2.55 0.12 4.32
CA SER A 127 -1.77 1.32 4.04
C SER A 127 -1.90 2.35 5.15
N ARG A 128 -0.78 2.67 5.82
CA ARG A 128 -0.76 3.62 6.94
C ARG A 128 -1.05 5.07 6.53
N THR A 129 -0.80 5.40 5.26
CA THR A 129 -1.00 6.74 4.67
C THR A 129 -2.41 6.94 4.11
N GLU A 130 -3.27 5.93 4.16
CA GLU A 130 -4.62 5.92 3.59
C GLU A 130 -5.70 5.85 4.68
N ASN A 131 -5.32 6.08 5.94
CA ASN A 131 -6.30 6.24 7.01
C ASN A 131 -7.09 7.52 6.77
N ALA A 132 -8.38 7.47 7.13
CA ALA A 132 -9.23 8.64 6.99
C ALA A 132 -8.69 9.83 7.79
N PHE A 133 -8.81 11.02 7.22
CA PHE A 133 -8.40 12.26 7.87
C PHE A 133 -9.35 13.39 7.54
N SER A 134 -9.31 14.44 8.36
CA SER A 134 -10.06 15.68 8.14
C SER A 134 -9.14 16.78 7.60
N TRP A 135 -9.64 17.56 6.64
CA TRP A 135 -9.09 18.85 6.18
C TRP A 135 -9.42 20.00 7.15
N GLY A 136 -9.67 19.68 8.42
CA GLY A 136 -10.09 20.62 9.46
C GLY A 136 -11.60 20.89 9.48
N GLY A 137 -11.97 22.04 10.03
CA GLY A 137 -13.38 22.46 10.15
C GLY A 137 -14.10 21.85 11.35
N ASN A 138 -15.40 22.12 11.45
CA ASN A 138 -16.21 21.78 12.62
C ASN A 138 -16.80 20.38 12.53
N TYR A 139 -16.68 19.60 13.61
CA TYR A 139 -17.46 18.38 13.81
C TYR A 139 -18.58 18.64 14.83
N ARG A 140 -19.73 17.99 14.61
CA ARG A 140 -21.02 18.36 15.21
C ARG A 140 -21.77 17.17 15.77
N LEU A 141 -22.77 17.43 16.62
CA LEU A 141 -23.56 16.39 17.28
C LEU A 141 -24.48 15.61 16.33
N THR A 142 -25.00 16.28 15.29
CA THR A 142 -25.87 15.69 14.28
C THR A 142 -25.43 16.16 12.88
N PRO A 143 -25.82 15.46 11.79
CA PRO A 143 -25.39 15.77 10.43
C PRO A 143 -26.08 17.02 9.85
N SER A 144 -25.85 18.18 10.45
CA SER A 144 -26.43 19.45 10.03
C SER A 144 -25.48 20.61 10.33
N THR A 145 -25.44 21.62 9.46
CA THR A 145 -24.63 22.83 9.67
C THR A 145 -25.12 23.67 10.85
N SER A 146 -26.39 23.52 11.25
CA SER A 146 -26.99 24.20 12.41
C SER A 146 -26.85 23.42 13.72
N ALA A 147 -26.35 22.18 13.67
CA ALA A 147 -26.20 21.34 14.84
C ALA A 147 -25.13 21.86 15.81
N THR A 148 -25.25 21.50 17.09
CA THR A 148 -24.28 21.80 18.14
C THR A 148 -22.87 21.44 17.69
N ARG A 149 -21.95 22.41 17.71
CA ARG A 149 -20.53 22.19 17.45
C ARG A 149 -19.93 21.49 18.66
N LEU A 150 -19.35 20.31 18.44
CA LEU A 150 -18.62 19.56 19.47
C LEU A 150 -17.14 19.94 19.51
N GLY A 151 -16.61 20.45 18.38
CA GLY A 151 -15.25 20.99 18.31
C GLY A 151 -14.84 21.32 16.89
N SER A 152 -13.54 21.29 16.62
CA SER A 152 -12.98 21.44 15.28
C SER A 152 -11.73 20.59 15.09
N ALA A 153 -11.64 19.96 13.93
CA ALA A 153 -10.46 19.23 13.52
C ALA A 153 -9.36 20.19 13.04
N ARG A 154 -8.11 19.75 13.16
CA ARG A 154 -6.97 20.38 12.48
C ARG A 154 -6.84 19.80 11.07
N GLU A 155 -6.15 20.53 10.22
CA GLU A 155 -5.73 20.06 8.91
C GLU A 155 -4.96 18.73 9.02
N ARG A 156 -5.33 17.76 8.19
CA ARG A 156 -4.80 16.38 8.19
C ARG A 156 -4.93 15.65 9.52
N GLN A 157 -5.85 16.05 10.39
CA GLN A 157 -6.08 15.33 11.63
C GLN A 157 -6.66 13.94 11.32
N PRO A 158 -6.05 12.85 11.83
CA PRO A 158 -6.60 11.52 11.66
C PRO A 158 -7.98 11.41 12.29
N ILE A 159 -8.89 10.74 11.58
CA ILE A 159 -10.23 10.39 12.05
C ILE A 159 -10.51 8.93 11.72
N LYS A 160 -11.57 8.37 12.30
CA LYS A 160 -12.10 7.09 11.86
C LYS A 160 -13.53 7.32 11.36
N VAL A 161 -13.78 7.02 10.10
CA VAL A 161 -15.15 7.07 9.56
C VAL A 161 -15.90 5.83 10.00
N LEU A 162 -17.05 6.04 10.61
CA LEU A 162 -17.90 4.97 11.13
C LEU A 162 -19.00 4.61 10.12
N SER A 163 -19.65 5.61 9.53
CA SER A 163 -20.72 5.41 8.54
C SER A 163 -20.94 6.64 7.65
N GLN A 164 -21.45 6.41 6.45
CA GLN A 164 -22.01 7.46 5.58
C GLN A 164 -23.50 7.63 5.89
N THR A 165 -23.97 8.86 5.99
CA THR A 165 -25.40 9.18 6.16
C THR A 165 -26.06 9.54 4.83
N ASP A 166 -27.39 9.51 4.80
CA ASP A 166 -28.18 9.96 3.64
C ASP A 166 -28.41 11.48 3.62
N VAL A 167 -27.88 12.22 4.61
CA VAL A 167 -28.03 13.67 4.67
C VAL A 167 -26.98 14.32 3.76
N ILE A 168 -27.44 14.92 2.66
CA ILE A 168 -26.58 15.59 1.68
C ILE A 168 -26.51 17.09 1.97
N PHE A 169 -25.31 17.66 1.89
CA PHE A 169 -25.08 19.10 1.90
C PHE A 169 -24.06 19.46 0.83
N ASN A 170 -24.34 20.45 -0.02
CA ASN A 170 -23.45 20.92 -1.09
C ASN A 170 -22.80 19.79 -1.91
N GLY A 171 -23.57 18.75 -2.26
CA GLY A 171 -23.12 17.64 -3.11
C GLY A 171 -22.33 16.54 -2.40
N TYR A 172 -22.08 16.63 -1.09
CA TYR A 172 -21.44 15.58 -0.31
C TYR A 172 -22.33 15.12 0.85
N PRO A 173 -22.33 13.81 1.19
CA PRO A 173 -23.00 13.32 2.38
C PRO A 173 -22.29 13.76 3.66
N TRP A 174 -23.03 13.79 4.76
CA TRP A 174 -22.45 13.81 6.10
C TRP A 174 -21.98 12.41 6.50
N PHE A 175 -20.93 12.35 7.32
CA PHE A 175 -20.38 11.10 7.85
C PHE A 175 -20.40 11.12 9.37
N GLN A 176 -20.73 9.97 9.96
CA GLN A 176 -20.44 9.71 11.36
C GLN A 176 -18.96 9.34 11.47
N ILE A 177 -18.25 10.01 12.37
CA ILE A 177 -16.82 9.88 12.57
C ILE A 177 -16.51 9.72 14.06
N GLU A 178 -15.39 9.09 14.36
CA GLU A 178 -14.76 9.09 15.67
C GLU A 178 -13.52 9.99 15.60
N ILE A 179 -13.47 11.01 16.45
CA ILE A 179 -12.37 11.97 16.55
C ILE A 179 -12.08 12.26 18.02
N ASN A 180 -10.81 12.17 18.42
CA ASN A 180 -10.39 12.29 19.84
C ASN A 180 -11.16 11.35 20.79
N GLY A 181 -11.55 10.16 20.33
CA GLY A 181 -12.32 9.19 21.11
C GLY A 181 -13.80 9.54 21.31
N GLN A 182 -14.31 10.56 20.62
CA GLN A 182 -15.71 10.96 20.65
C GLN A 182 -16.36 10.75 19.27
N GLU A 183 -17.57 10.21 19.26
CA GLU A 183 -18.40 10.18 18.06
C GLU A 183 -18.98 11.56 17.73
N ALA A 184 -18.89 11.94 16.47
CA ALA A 184 -19.39 13.19 15.94
C ALA A 184 -19.78 13.02 14.46
N TYR A 185 -20.31 14.08 13.87
CA TYR A 185 -20.62 14.16 12.45
C TYR A 185 -19.78 15.23 11.78
N GLN A 186 -19.24 14.92 10.61
CA GLN A 186 -18.48 15.86 9.79
C GLN A 186 -18.88 15.73 8.32
N TRP A 187 -18.86 16.85 7.61
CA TRP A 187 -19.28 16.93 6.23
C TRP A 187 -18.26 16.28 5.28
N GLY A 188 -18.71 15.50 4.30
CA GLY A 188 -17.87 14.72 3.39
C GLY A 188 -16.87 15.57 2.57
N GLY A 189 -17.23 16.82 2.27
CA GLY A 189 -16.37 17.73 1.50
C GLY A 189 -15.11 18.22 2.24
N ILE A 190 -14.95 17.90 3.53
CA ILE A 190 -13.78 18.29 4.35
C ILE A 190 -13.14 17.10 5.06
N ILE A 191 -13.43 15.88 4.61
CA ILE A 191 -12.74 14.68 5.05
C ILE A 191 -12.29 13.90 3.82
N CYS A 192 -11.25 13.09 3.99
CA CYS A 192 -10.88 12.06 3.02
C CYS A 192 -10.96 10.71 3.73
N ASP A 193 -11.74 9.80 3.16
CA ASP A 193 -11.62 8.37 3.44
C ASP A 193 -11.47 7.62 2.11
N PRO A 194 -10.33 6.95 1.86
CA PRO A 194 -10.11 6.20 0.64
C PRO A 194 -11.13 5.08 0.37
N HIS A 195 -11.87 4.59 1.38
CA HIS A 195 -12.99 3.66 1.18
C HIS A 195 -14.25 4.36 0.63
N PHE A 196 -14.40 5.65 0.92
CA PHE A 196 -15.48 6.53 0.46
C PHE A 196 -14.94 7.58 -0.52
N ALA A 197 -13.98 7.21 -1.38
CA ALA A 197 -13.25 8.16 -2.23
C ALA A 197 -14.14 8.98 -3.18
N ASN A 198 -15.33 8.48 -3.54
CA ASN A 198 -16.28 9.19 -4.42
C ASN A 198 -17.24 10.10 -3.65
N THR A 199 -17.32 9.96 -2.32
CA THR A 199 -18.26 10.70 -1.46
C THR A 199 -17.55 11.46 -0.36
N THR A 200 -16.22 11.46 -0.35
CA THR A 200 -15.35 12.27 0.49
C THR A 200 -14.37 13.03 -0.37
N PHE A 201 -13.89 14.18 0.10
CA PHE A 201 -12.92 14.98 -0.63
C PHE A 201 -11.51 14.43 -0.41
N CYS A 202 -11.13 13.46 -1.23
CA CYS A 202 -9.78 12.93 -1.23
C CYS A 202 -8.92 13.57 -2.31
N GLU A 203 -7.78 14.13 -1.92
CA GLU A 203 -6.71 14.53 -2.84
C GLU A 203 -5.94 13.27 -3.30
N LEU A 204 -6.66 12.31 -3.86
CA LEU A 204 -6.06 11.13 -4.45
C LEU A 204 -5.57 11.51 -5.84
N SER A 205 -4.42 12.19 -5.88
CA SER A 205 -3.57 12.44 -7.07
C SER A 205 -4.34 12.57 -8.39
N ARG A 206 -4.53 13.81 -8.85
CA ARG A 206 -4.43 14.04 -10.29
C ARG A 206 -3.07 13.55 -10.80
#